data_AF-A0A962V7N5-F1
#
_entry.id   AF-A0A962V7N5-F1
#
_cell.length_a   1.000
_cell.length_b   1.000
_cell.length_c   1.000
_cell.angle_alpha   90.00
_cell.angle_beta   90.00
_cell.angle_gamma   90.00
#
_symmetry.space_group_name_H-M   'P 1'
#
loop_
_entity.id
_entity.type
_entity.pdbx_description
1 polymer ?
#
loop_
_entity_poly.entity_id
_entity_poly.type
_entity_poly.pdbx_seq_one_letter_code
_entity_poly.pdbx_strand_id
1 'polypeptide(L)'
;NPRQVPGILASAENPGIEQVPYHSDFQHPSVFWIMNGWNDFEYNMAAGATACGVCYWLVPGSNSGPSLEQQWDSYASLQTKFGNAGTTPLKKFEGNYCTSAMNSFNTVGNSAQCHGVGGVTGDVVLDLVPNPLVPRHQTPPTEAAIAAKYYPKVADAGSRIATNCYYNSENDKAAGAFLDDKGDLICSEVARCSGDNADTNCKVTVLDRYTTAFHWAQHNFSAVWLRPLWSLVQNSVISDVQNAGLTFVTGGDYTKASSPEGNWLLARKNVFIGHTQDDNPYASDAGPFNPQGLACDSRSETTYYCISKKEGISVPIDNWAVNQRLFNIYDGPAQQESNAFLNITKTYLEKDKCTRGQGSCKGSRYIYGRVHGVLYDGGPRENEEEGRCYLPNAAIAWKQPNGFYYPPSFHSRNLYFEDVEIRHFVVEPLFEPGTRISNR
;
A
#
# COMPACT_ATOMS: atom_id res chain seq x y z
N ASN A 1 9.70 -17.89 -11.36
CA ASN A 1 8.57 -18.84 -11.28
C ASN A 1 9.06 -20.27 -11.53
N PRO A 2 9.26 -21.09 -10.48
CA PRO A 2 9.77 -22.47 -10.64
C PRO A 2 8.87 -23.37 -11.50
N ARG A 3 7.57 -23.04 -11.60
CA ARG A 3 6.60 -23.82 -12.37
C ARG A 3 6.58 -23.46 -13.85
N GLN A 4 7.19 -22.34 -14.26
CA GLN A 4 7.17 -21.85 -15.65
C GLN A 4 5.75 -21.74 -16.24
N VAL A 5 4.75 -21.52 -15.40
CA VAL A 5 3.34 -21.34 -15.81
C VAL A 5 3.00 -19.85 -15.74
N PRO A 6 2.56 -19.21 -16.83
CA PRO A 6 2.21 -17.80 -16.80
C PRO A 6 1.01 -17.55 -15.88
N GLY A 7 0.96 -16.36 -15.30
CA GLY A 7 -0.24 -15.88 -14.62
C GLY A 7 -1.40 -15.70 -15.60
N ILE A 8 -2.62 -15.62 -15.06
CA ILE A 8 -3.81 -15.24 -15.84
C ILE A 8 -3.63 -13.81 -16.36
N LEU A 9 -3.01 -12.94 -15.57
CA LEU A 9 -2.83 -11.52 -15.80
C LEU A 9 -1.36 -11.16 -16.05
N ALA A 10 -0.79 -11.76 -17.12
CA ALA A 10 0.63 -11.66 -17.45
C ALA A 10 0.87 -11.34 -18.94
N SER A 11 0.36 -10.21 -19.44
CA SER A 11 0.59 -9.78 -20.84
C SER A 11 2.09 -9.67 -21.17
N ALA A 12 2.44 -10.00 -22.42
CA ALA A 12 3.80 -9.86 -22.94
C ALA A 12 4.14 -8.42 -23.40
N GLU A 13 3.14 -7.54 -23.46
CA GLU A 13 3.30 -6.18 -23.97
C GLU A 13 3.96 -5.29 -22.91
N ASN A 14 4.93 -4.45 -23.32
CA ASN A 14 5.54 -3.41 -22.46
C ASN A 14 5.79 -3.86 -21.00
N PRO A 15 6.50 -4.97 -20.75
CA PRO A 15 6.60 -5.57 -19.41
C PRO A 15 7.28 -4.69 -18.36
N GLY A 16 7.95 -3.62 -18.81
CA GLY A 16 8.58 -2.60 -17.98
C GLY A 16 7.68 -1.42 -17.63
N ILE A 17 6.35 -1.55 -17.71
CA ILE A 17 5.39 -0.51 -17.29
C ILE A 17 4.35 -1.17 -16.37
N GLU A 18 3.95 -0.46 -15.31
CA GLU A 18 2.86 -0.91 -14.46
C GLU A 18 1.51 -0.76 -15.18
N GLN A 19 0.80 -1.87 -15.37
CA GLN A 19 -0.52 -1.87 -16.01
C GLN A 19 -1.42 -2.92 -15.36
N VAL A 20 -2.15 -2.51 -14.32
CA VAL A 20 -3.20 -3.35 -13.74
C VAL A 20 -4.43 -3.32 -14.67
N PRO A 21 -5.07 -4.47 -14.93
CA PRO A 21 -4.73 -5.79 -14.41
C PRO A 21 -3.68 -6.54 -15.24
N TYR A 22 -3.41 -6.15 -16.49
CA TYR A 22 -2.64 -6.90 -17.49
C TYR A 22 -1.28 -7.47 -17.04
N HIS A 23 -0.54 -6.79 -16.16
CA HIS A 23 0.80 -7.19 -15.72
C HIS A 23 0.86 -7.65 -14.26
N SER A 24 -0.29 -7.65 -13.60
CA SER A 24 -0.35 -7.79 -12.16
C SER A 24 0.16 -9.13 -11.64
N ASP A 25 0.02 -10.22 -12.37
CA ASP A 25 0.49 -11.54 -11.89
C ASP A 25 2.03 -11.68 -11.89
N PHE A 26 2.76 -10.88 -12.67
CA PHE A 26 4.23 -10.93 -12.64
C PHE A 26 4.85 -9.75 -11.87
N GLN A 27 4.25 -8.55 -11.91
CA GLN A 27 4.76 -7.41 -11.14
C GLN A 27 4.31 -7.46 -9.68
N HIS A 28 3.04 -7.79 -9.45
CA HIS A 28 2.35 -7.71 -8.16
C HIS A 28 1.54 -8.98 -7.88
N PRO A 29 2.17 -10.17 -7.95
CA PRO A 29 1.46 -11.43 -7.74
C PRO A 29 0.71 -11.34 -6.41
N SER A 30 -0.57 -11.68 -6.44
CA SER A 30 -1.44 -11.56 -5.28
C SER A 30 -1.87 -12.91 -4.77
N VAL A 31 -1.82 -13.12 -3.46
CA VAL A 31 -2.33 -14.36 -2.85
C VAL A 31 -3.86 -14.37 -2.93
N PHE A 32 -4.49 -13.24 -2.58
CA PHE A 32 -5.92 -13.03 -2.68
C PHE A 32 -6.22 -11.79 -3.53
N TRP A 33 -6.77 -12.02 -4.72
CA TRP A 33 -7.24 -10.98 -5.62
C TRP A 33 -8.76 -10.81 -5.48
N ILE A 34 -9.21 -9.74 -4.82
CA ILE A 34 -10.60 -9.57 -4.37
C ILE A 34 -11.29 -8.44 -5.15
N MET A 35 -12.10 -8.79 -6.14
CA MET A 35 -12.85 -7.82 -6.95
C MET A 35 -14.15 -7.34 -6.29
N ASN A 36 -14.90 -8.25 -5.67
CA ASN A 36 -16.13 -7.93 -4.97
C ASN A 36 -15.92 -8.13 -3.46
N GLY A 37 -16.11 -7.08 -2.67
CA GLY A 37 -15.91 -7.12 -1.22
C GLY A 37 -17.08 -7.79 -0.48
N TRP A 38 -18.25 -7.92 -1.10
CA TRP A 38 -19.45 -8.44 -0.45
C TRP A 38 -19.47 -9.97 -0.43
N ASN A 39 -18.45 -10.54 0.20
CA ASN A 39 -18.24 -11.96 0.40
C ASN A 39 -17.84 -12.23 1.85
N ASP A 40 -18.01 -13.48 2.29
CA ASP A 40 -17.53 -13.93 3.59
C ASP A 40 -16.14 -14.56 3.44
N PHE A 41 -15.13 -14.03 4.13
CA PHE A 41 -13.77 -14.58 4.18
C PHE A 41 -13.40 -14.83 5.63
N GLU A 42 -13.14 -16.06 6.03
CA GLU A 42 -12.97 -16.43 7.44
C GLU A 42 -11.82 -17.42 7.60
N TYR A 43 -10.99 -17.21 8.62
CA TYR A 43 -9.75 -17.92 8.97
C TYR A 43 -8.58 -17.82 7.96
N ASN A 44 -8.39 -16.68 7.31
CA ASN A 44 -7.40 -16.54 6.22
C ASN A 44 -5.92 -16.48 6.69
N MET A 45 -5.00 -16.99 5.88
CA MET A 45 -3.55 -16.86 6.07
C MET A 45 -2.91 -16.56 4.72
N ALA A 46 -1.94 -15.65 4.66
CA ALA A 46 -1.16 -15.38 3.46
C ALA A 46 0.34 -15.46 3.81
N ALA A 47 1.14 -15.98 2.88
CA ALA A 47 2.58 -16.11 2.99
C ALA A 47 3.25 -15.96 1.61
N GLY A 48 4.56 -15.77 1.59
CA GLY A 48 5.18 -14.71 0.78
C GLY A 48 4.84 -14.58 -0.70
N ALA A 49 4.27 -13.41 -1.04
CA ALA A 49 4.00 -12.97 -2.40
C ALA A 49 5.30 -12.45 -3.05
N THR A 50 5.77 -13.16 -4.07
CA THR A 50 7.03 -12.89 -4.78
C THR A 50 7.04 -11.52 -5.47
N ALA A 51 8.17 -11.12 -6.05
CA ALA A 51 8.34 -9.82 -6.71
C ALA A 51 7.92 -8.66 -5.80
N CYS A 52 7.05 -7.76 -6.29
CA CYS A 52 6.45 -6.67 -5.53
C CYS A 52 5.00 -7.03 -5.14
N GLY A 53 4.80 -8.28 -4.74
CA GLY A 53 3.49 -8.90 -4.55
C GLY A 53 2.65 -8.35 -3.39
N VAL A 54 1.39 -8.79 -3.36
CA VAL A 54 0.37 -8.36 -2.41
C VAL A 54 -0.26 -9.57 -1.71
N CYS A 55 -0.42 -9.57 -0.39
CA CYS A 55 -1.18 -10.65 0.25
C CYS A 55 -2.66 -10.54 -0.12
N TYR A 56 -3.30 -9.42 0.22
CA TYR A 56 -4.71 -9.18 -0.06
C TYR A 56 -4.88 -7.91 -0.89
N TRP A 57 -5.24 -8.09 -2.16
CA TRP A 57 -5.55 -6.97 -3.04
C TRP A 57 -7.06 -6.84 -3.20
N LEU A 58 -7.65 -5.95 -2.41
CA LEU A 58 -9.06 -5.55 -2.53
C LEU A 58 -9.21 -4.57 -3.69
N VAL A 59 -8.98 -5.05 -4.92
CA VAL A 59 -8.97 -4.23 -6.13
C VAL A 59 -10.32 -3.57 -6.39
N PRO A 60 -10.39 -2.29 -6.81
CA PRO A 60 -11.64 -1.65 -7.23
C PRO A 60 -12.13 -2.21 -8.57
N GLY A 61 -12.64 -3.44 -8.55
CA GLY A 61 -13.12 -4.16 -9.72
C GLY A 61 -14.56 -3.81 -10.10
N SER A 62 -14.96 -4.14 -11.32
CA SER A 62 -16.35 -4.14 -11.77
C SER A 62 -16.70 -5.48 -12.44
N ASN A 63 -17.99 -5.72 -12.66
CA ASN A 63 -18.46 -6.87 -13.43
C ASN A 63 -17.85 -6.76 -14.84
N SER A 64 -17.33 -7.88 -15.34
CA SER A 64 -16.48 -7.89 -16.53
C SER A 64 -16.56 -9.24 -17.25
N GLY A 65 -16.07 -9.33 -18.48
CA GLY A 65 -16.21 -10.56 -19.26
C GLY A 65 -17.68 -10.93 -19.56
N PRO A 66 -17.97 -12.23 -19.71
CA PRO A 66 -19.32 -12.75 -19.91
C PRO A 66 -20.32 -12.36 -18.81
N SER A 67 -19.83 -12.01 -17.61
CA SER A 67 -20.65 -11.53 -16.49
C SER A 67 -21.36 -10.20 -16.77
N LEU A 68 -20.96 -9.45 -17.80
CA LEU A 68 -21.64 -8.21 -18.24
C LEU A 68 -23.03 -8.47 -18.79
N GLU A 69 -23.29 -9.68 -19.29
CA GLU A 69 -24.58 -10.07 -19.88
C GLU A 69 -25.53 -10.70 -18.85
N GLN A 70 -25.07 -10.81 -17.59
CA GLN A 70 -25.84 -11.38 -16.49
C GLN A 70 -26.54 -10.30 -15.67
N GLN A 71 -27.69 -10.64 -15.09
CA GLN A 71 -28.28 -9.88 -14.00
C GLN A 71 -27.65 -10.33 -12.68
N TRP A 72 -27.40 -9.37 -11.80
CA TRP A 72 -26.79 -9.61 -10.51
C TRP A 72 -27.75 -9.15 -9.43
N ASP A 73 -27.85 -9.93 -8.36
CA ASP A 73 -28.65 -9.60 -7.19
C ASP A 73 -27.76 -9.00 -6.10
N SER A 74 -28.37 -8.29 -5.16
CA SER A 74 -27.69 -7.74 -3.99
C SER A 74 -26.46 -6.90 -4.38
N TYR A 75 -25.45 -6.83 -3.51
CA TYR A 75 -24.30 -5.93 -3.65
C TYR A 75 -23.46 -6.20 -4.90
N ALA A 76 -23.48 -7.41 -5.47
CA ALA A 76 -22.83 -7.67 -6.75
C ALA A 76 -23.39 -6.79 -7.90
N SER A 77 -24.64 -6.34 -7.78
CA SER A 77 -25.27 -5.47 -8.77
C SER A 77 -24.78 -4.02 -8.73
N LEU A 78 -24.15 -3.57 -7.63
CA LEU A 78 -23.50 -2.25 -7.55
C LEU A 78 -22.43 -2.10 -8.63
N GLN A 79 -21.70 -3.17 -8.90
CA GLN A 79 -20.52 -3.21 -9.78
C GLN A 79 -20.87 -3.46 -11.26
N THR A 80 -22.15 -3.42 -11.64
CA THR A 80 -22.61 -3.64 -13.03
C THR A 80 -22.10 -2.58 -14.00
N LYS A 81 -22.03 -1.32 -13.56
CA LYS A 81 -21.47 -0.20 -14.33
C LYS A 81 -20.01 0.00 -13.94
N PHE A 82 -19.12 0.19 -14.92
CA PHE A 82 -17.70 0.44 -14.66
C PHE A 82 -17.46 1.67 -13.75
N GLY A 83 -18.29 2.71 -13.87
CA GLY A 83 -18.25 3.88 -12.98
C GLY A 83 -18.51 3.59 -11.49
N ASN A 84 -19.03 2.40 -11.17
CA ASN A 84 -19.25 1.90 -9.82
C ASN A 84 -18.26 0.79 -9.44
N ALA A 85 -17.14 0.68 -10.14
CA ALA A 85 -16.08 -0.24 -9.75
C ALA A 85 -15.62 0.01 -8.30
N GLY A 86 -15.41 -1.06 -7.54
CA GLY A 86 -14.95 -0.99 -6.16
C GLY A 86 -15.99 -0.52 -5.13
N THR A 87 -17.26 -0.35 -5.51
CA THR A 87 -18.29 0.19 -4.60
C THR A 87 -18.85 -0.82 -3.60
N THR A 88 -18.58 -2.12 -3.78
CA THR A 88 -19.01 -3.12 -2.81
C THR A 88 -18.26 -2.98 -1.48
N PRO A 89 -18.97 -2.92 -0.33
CA PRO A 89 -18.34 -2.98 0.97
C PRO A 89 -17.74 -4.36 1.23
N LEU A 90 -16.77 -4.42 2.13
CA LEU A 90 -16.28 -5.69 2.67
C LEU A 90 -17.33 -6.25 3.63
N LYS A 91 -17.93 -7.41 3.31
CA LYS A 91 -19.00 -8.00 4.14
C LYS A 91 -18.44 -8.66 5.41
N LYS A 92 -17.57 -9.66 5.25
CA LYS A 92 -16.90 -10.33 6.38
C LYS A 92 -15.48 -10.76 5.99
N PHE A 93 -14.50 -10.50 6.86
CA PHE A 93 -13.08 -10.83 6.67
C PHE A 93 -12.46 -11.16 8.03
N GLU A 94 -12.33 -12.43 8.40
CA GLU A 94 -12.04 -12.92 9.75
C GLU A 94 -10.83 -13.88 9.76
N GLY A 95 -10.03 -13.86 10.83
CA GLY A 95 -8.88 -14.74 11.07
C GLY A 95 -7.65 -14.52 10.18
N ASN A 96 -7.49 -13.32 9.63
CA ASN A 96 -6.56 -12.99 8.54
C ASN A 96 -5.11 -12.79 9.01
N TYR A 97 -4.18 -13.50 8.35
CA TYR A 97 -2.74 -13.35 8.50
C TYR A 97 -2.09 -12.98 7.17
N CYS A 98 -1.00 -12.23 7.17
CA CYS A 98 -0.14 -12.05 6.01
C CYS A 98 1.33 -12.00 6.42
N THR A 99 2.21 -12.61 5.62
CA THR A 99 3.65 -12.45 5.78
C THR A 99 4.35 -12.30 4.44
N SER A 100 5.43 -11.53 4.43
CA SER A 100 6.44 -11.54 3.36
C SER A 100 5.91 -11.06 2.00
N ALA A 101 5.48 -9.81 1.93
CA ALA A 101 4.99 -9.19 0.69
C ALA A 101 5.32 -7.70 0.66
N MET A 102 5.38 -7.09 -0.52
CA MET A 102 5.50 -5.63 -0.63
C MET A 102 4.31 -4.94 0.06
N ASN A 103 3.09 -5.38 -0.27
CA ASN A 103 1.88 -4.93 0.38
C ASN A 103 1.18 -6.10 1.10
N SER A 104 0.74 -5.83 2.31
CA SER A 104 -0.10 -6.71 3.10
C SER A 104 -1.55 -6.61 2.67
N PHE A 105 -2.12 -5.40 2.70
CA PHE A 105 -3.51 -5.16 2.31
C PHE A 105 -3.58 -3.89 1.47
N ASN A 106 -4.10 -3.98 0.24
CA ASN A 106 -4.14 -2.87 -0.70
C ASN A 106 -5.55 -2.67 -1.27
N THR A 107 -6.02 -1.42 -1.34
CA THR A 107 -7.36 -1.06 -1.85
C THR A 107 -7.34 -0.23 -3.13
N VAL A 108 -6.16 0.12 -3.67
CA VAL A 108 -6.08 0.91 -4.91
C VAL A 108 -6.03 0.03 -6.15
N GLY A 109 -6.44 0.55 -7.30
CA GLY A 109 -6.41 -0.20 -8.57
C GLY A 109 -5.04 -0.30 -9.22
N ASN A 110 -4.06 0.50 -8.77
CA ASN A 110 -2.69 0.44 -9.27
C ASN A 110 -1.73 0.89 -8.17
N SER A 111 -0.50 0.37 -8.16
CA SER A 111 0.51 0.65 -7.14
C SER A 111 1.68 1.46 -7.69
N ALA A 112 2.88 0.88 -7.69
CA ALA A 112 4.07 1.42 -8.36
C ALA A 112 4.74 0.31 -9.16
N GLN A 113 5.39 0.70 -10.26
CA GLN A 113 6.15 -0.23 -11.10
C GLN A 113 7.13 -1.09 -10.29
N CYS A 114 7.03 -2.41 -10.47
CA CYS A 114 8.01 -3.35 -9.94
C CYS A 114 9.25 -3.45 -10.84
N HIS A 115 10.21 -2.55 -10.66
CA HIS A 115 11.39 -2.43 -11.53
C HIS A 115 12.28 -3.68 -11.59
N GLY A 116 12.26 -4.55 -10.57
CA GLY A 116 13.02 -5.79 -10.60
C GLY A 116 12.39 -6.95 -11.37
N VAL A 117 11.29 -6.71 -12.10
CA VAL A 117 10.61 -7.72 -12.92
C VAL A 117 10.47 -7.25 -14.36
N GLY A 118 11.14 -7.92 -15.29
CA GLY A 118 11.05 -7.62 -16.72
C GLY A 118 11.48 -6.18 -17.09
N GLY A 119 11.56 -5.90 -18.39
CA GLY A 119 11.62 -4.52 -18.91
C GLY A 119 12.89 -3.70 -18.66
N VAL A 120 13.80 -4.11 -17.76
CA VAL A 120 15.09 -3.43 -17.52
C VAL A 120 16.21 -4.15 -18.27
N THR A 121 16.80 -3.48 -19.25
CA THR A 121 17.91 -4.03 -20.03
C THR A 121 19.24 -3.82 -19.30
N GLY A 122 20.05 -4.87 -19.20
CA GLY A 122 21.42 -4.75 -18.68
C GLY A 122 21.52 -4.73 -17.16
N ASP A 123 20.54 -5.27 -16.44
CA ASP A 123 20.67 -5.59 -15.01
C ASP A 123 20.10 -6.99 -14.72
N VAL A 124 20.27 -7.45 -13.49
CA VAL A 124 19.68 -8.67 -12.96
C VAL A 124 18.21 -8.39 -12.67
N VAL A 125 17.30 -9.15 -13.30
CA VAL A 125 15.85 -9.08 -13.09
C VAL A 125 15.26 -10.46 -12.82
N LEU A 126 14.06 -10.50 -12.26
CA LEU A 126 13.22 -11.70 -12.19
C LEU A 126 12.63 -11.97 -13.57
N ASP A 127 12.74 -13.22 -14.02
CA ASP A 127 12.25 -13.65 -15.33
C ASP A 127 10.71 -13.66 -15.35
N LEU A 128 10.16 -13.03 -16.38
CA LEU A 128 8.72 -13.06 -16.67
C LEU A 128 8.35 -14.33 -17.45
N VAL A 129 7.17 -14.86 -17.16
CA VAL A 129 6.55 -15.93 -17.95
C VAL A 129 5.28 -15.34 -18.55
N PRO A 130 5.28 -14.95 -19.84
CA PRO A 130 4.16 -14.22 -20.43
C PRO A 130 3.02 -15.17 -20.78
N ASN A 131 1.79 -14.70 -20.63
CA ASN A 131 0.58 -15.37 -21.08
C ASN A 131 0.22 -14.92 -22.50
N PRO A 132 0.37 -15.79 -23.52
CA PRO A 132 0.07 -15.42 -24.90
C PRO A 132 -1.44 -15.25 -25.17
N LEU A 133 -2.31 -15.63 -24.22
CA LEU A 133 -3.76 -15.53 -24.33
C LEU A 133 -4.32 -14.20 -23.80
N VAL A 134 -3.49 -13.38 -23.15
CA VAL A 134 -3.92 -12.07 -22.67
C VAL A 134 -4.00 -11.09 -23.85
N PRO A 135 -5.12 -10.36 -24.03
CA PRO A 135 -5.25 -9.34 -25.06
C PRO A 135 -4.18 -8.26 -24.90
N ARG A 136 -3.72 -7.72 -26.04
CA ARG A 136 -2.79 -6.59 -26.08
C ARG A 136 -3.55 -5.29 -25.81
N HIS A 137 -2.94 -4.37 -25.07
CA HIS A 137 -3.52 -3.09 -24.66
C HIS A 137 -3.58 -2.09 -25.83
N GLN A 138 -2.67 -2.18 -26.81
CA GLN A 138 -2.67 -1.35 -28.02
C GLN A 138 -3.06 -2.15 -29.26
N THR A 139 -4.34 -2.20 -29.63
CA THR A 139 -4.77 -2.87 -30.88
C THR A 139 -6.11 -2.28 -31.39
N PRO A 140 -6.38 -2.34 -32.71
CA PRO A 140 -7.29 -1.45 -33.45
C PRO A 140 -8.79 -1.59 -33.08
N PRO A 141 -9.67 -0.67 -33.53
CA PRO A 141 -11.06 -0.52 -33.05
C PRO A 141 -11.97 -1.76 -33.05
N THR A 142 -11.64 -2.84 -33.77
CA THR A 142 -12.36 -4.14 -33.67
C THR A 142 -12.03 -4.91 -32.38
N GLU A 143 -10.86 -4.68 -31.78
CA GLU A 143 -10.45 -5.22 -30.48
C GLU A 143 -10.91 -4.36 -29.29
N ALA A 144 -11.43 -3.14 -29.52
CA ALA A 144 -12.12 -2.38 -28.48
C ALA A 144 -13.34 -3.13 -27.93
N ALA A 145 -13.99 -3.97 -28.74
CA ALA A 145 -15.05 -4.87 -28.30
C ALA A 145 -14.51 -6.03 -27.43
N ILE A 146 -13.29 -6.50 -27.68
CA ILE A 146 -12.61 -7.54 -26.89
C ILE A 146 -12.09 -6.95 -25.57
N ALA A 147 -11.50 -5.75 -25.60
CA ALA A 147 -11.13 -4.97 -24.41
C ALA A 147 -12.37 -4.61 -23.57
N ALA A 148 -13.50 -4.29 -24.21
CA ALA A 148 -14.76 -4.07 -23.52
C ALA A 148 -15.31 -5.33 -22.82
N LYS A 149 -14.93 -6.53 -23.28
CA LYS A 149 -15.27 -7.82 -22.66
C LYS A 149 -14.07 -8.47 -21.93
N TYR A 150 -12.97 -7.75 -21.70
CA TYR A 150 -11.82 -8.31 -20.99
C TYR A 150 -12.13 -8.47 -19.50
N TYR A 151 -11.54 -9.51 -18.90
CA TYR A 151 -11.59 -9.77 -17.46
C TYR A 151 -10.16 -9.70 -16.88
N PRO A 152 -9.97 -9.06 -15.71
CA PRO A 152 -10.94 -8.24 -14.99
C PRO A 152 -10.99 -6.80 -15.52
N LYS A 153 -12.04 -6.05 -15.15
CA LYS A 153 -12.06 -4.59 -15.26
C LYS A 153 -11.77 -3.98 -13.90
N VAL A 154 -10.70 -3.19 -13.82
CA VAL A 154 -10.25 -2.52 -12.60
C VAL A 154 -10.25 -1.02 -12.87
N ALA A 155 -10.83 -0.23 -11.96
CA ALA A 155 -10.73 1.22 -12.02
C ALA A 155 -9.40 1.68 -11.41
N ASP A 156 -8.81 2.74 -11.94
CA ASP A 156 -7.54 3.24 -11.44
C ASP A 156 -7.63 3.81 -10.00
N ALA A 157 -6.46 3.90 -9.36
CA ALA A 157 -6.25 4.67 -8.14
C ALA A 157 -7.19 4.32 -6.97
N GLY A 158 -7.58 5.32 -6.17
CA GLY A 158 -8.45 5.18 -5.00
C GLY A 158 -9.92 5.09 -5.37
N SER A 159 -10.33 3.98 -5.98
CA SER A 159 -11.73 3.79 -6.43
C SER A 159 -12.56 2.89 -5.51
N ARG A 160 -12.03 2.45 -4.35
CA ARG A 160 -12.77 1.67 -3.34
C ARG A 160 -13.70 2.55 -2.50
N ILE A 161 -14.91 2.79 -3.01
CA ILE A 161 -15.93 3.64 -2.37
C ILE A 161 -17.08 2.79 -1.85
N ALA A 162 -16.88 2.18 -0.68
CA ALA A 162 -17.84 1.27 -0.07
C ALA A 162 -19.22 1.94 0.11
N THR A 163 -20.22 1.41 -0.61
CA THR A 163 -21.57 1.99 -0.73
C THR A 163 -22.60 1.04 -0.13
N ASN A 164 -23.51 1.57 0.68
CA ASN A 164 -24.63 0.84 1.23
C ASN A 164 -25.71 0.60 0.17
N CYS A 165 -26.33 -0.58 0.15
CA CYS A 165 -27.42 -0.87 -0.78
C CYS A 165 -28.83 -0.51 -0.23
N TYR A 166 -28.93 -0.19 1.07
CA TYR A 166 -30.21 0.02 1.75
C TYR A 166 -30.68 1.49 1.85
N TYR A 167 -29.94 2.45 1.29
CA TYR A 167 -30.29 3.87 1.32
C TYR A 167 -29.93 4.57 0.00
N ASN A 168 -30.51 5.75 -0.26
CA ASN A 168 -30.17 6.60 -1.41
C ASN A 168 -30.63 8.04 -1.15
N SER A 169 -29.78 9.04 -1.43
CA SER A 169 -30.18 10.14 -2.32
C SER A 169 -28.99 10.95 -2.83
N GLU A 170 -28.95 11.21 -4.15
CA GLU A 170 -28.49 12.52 -4.64
C GLU A 170 -29.67 13.33 -5.25
N ASN A 171 -30.88 12.74 -5.38
CA ASN A 171 -32.10 13.37 -5.97
C ASN A 171 -33.44 12.67 -5.56
N ASP A 172 -33.82 12.62 -4.28
CA ASP A 172 -35.17 12.17 -3.80
C ASP A 172 -35.70 10.81 -4.34
N LYS A 173 -34.98 9.71 -4.11
CA LYS A 173 -35.59 8.36 -4.09
C LYS A 173 -35.81 7.93 -2.64
N ALA A 174 -36.84 7.10 -2.41
CA ALA A 174 -37.27 6.68 -1.07
C ALA A 174 -36.12 6.06 -0.25
N ALA A 175 -36.05 6.41 1.04
CA ALA A 175 -35.17 5.76 2.00
C ALA A 175 -35.63 4.30 2.23
N GLY A 176 -34.73 3.33 2.02
CA GLY A 176 -35.01 1.91 2.23
C GLY A 176 -34.34 1.00 1.21
N ALA A 177 -34.51 -0.31 1.40
CA ALA A 177 -34.05 -1.32 0.44
C ALA A 177 -34.77 -1.14 -0.90
N PHE A 178 -34.00 -1.00 -1.99
CA PHE A 178 -34.57 -1.15 -3.34
C PHE A 178 -34.82 -2.63 -3.56
N LEU A 179 -36.09 -3.02 -3.70
CA LEU A 179 -36.48 -4.40 -3.94
C LEU A 179 -37.10 -4.54 -5.34
N ASP A 180 -36.87 -5.66 -6.01
CA ASP A 180 -37.59 -6.02 -7.23
C ASP A 180 -39.02 -6.52 -6.92
N ASP A 181 -39.79 -6.86 -7.95
CA ASP A 181 -41.15 -7.38 -7.81
C ASP A 181 -41.23 -8.72 -7.03
N LYS A 182 -40.09 -9.38 -6.79
CA LYS A 182 -39.96 -10.62 -6.00
C LYS A 182 -39.49 -10.36 -4.57
N GLY A 183 -39.15 -9.11 -4.22
CA GLY A 183 -38.62 -8.75 -2.92
C GLY A 183 -37.09 -8.87 -2.82
N ASP A 184 -36.37 -9.05 -3.93
CA ASP A 184 -34.92 -9.20 -3.98
C ASP A 184 -34.22 -7.84 -4.04
N LEU A 185 -33.08 -7.71 -3.35
CA LEU A 185 -32.36 -6.44 -3.22
C LEU A 185 -31.70 -6.00 -4.55
N ILE A 186 -32.14 -4.87 -5.12
CA ILE A 186 -31.59 -4.24 -6.32
C ILE A 186 -30.60 -3.14 -5.93
N CYS A 187 -29.30 -3.42 -5.98
CA CYS A 187 -28.28 -2.42 -5.67
C CYS A 187 -27.83 -1.60 -6.88
N SER A 188 -28.15 -2.02 -8.11
CA SER A 188 -27.68 -1.36 -9.34
C SER A 188 -28.21 0.07 -9.54
N GLU A 189 -29.26 0.46 -8.82
CA GLU A 189 -29.87 1.80 -8.85
C GLU A 189 -29.43 2.71 -7.70
N VAL A 190 -28.65 2.20 -6.75
CA VAL A 190 -28.27 2.96 -5.56
C VAL A 190 -27.21 4.01 -5.91
N ALA A 191 -27.37 5.22 -5.39
CA ALA A 191 -26.38 6.28 -5.53
C ALA A 191 -25.05 5.86 -4.87
N ARG A 192 -23.95 6.03 -5.60
CA ARG A 192 -22.61 5.82 -5.06
C ARG A 192 -22.39 6.74 -3.86
N CYS A 193 -21.70 6.22 -2.84
CA CYS A 193 -21.27 7.02 -1.69
C CYS A 193 -20.46 8.25 -2.17
N SER A 194 -20.85 9.43 -1.74
CA SER A 194 -20.30 10.74 -2.10
C SER A 194 -20.38 11.70 -0.92
N GLY A 195 -19.94 12.95 -1.12
CA GLY A 195 -20.07 14.02 -0.13
C GLY A 195 -21.51 14.33 0.24
N ASP A 196 -22.42 14.23 -0.72
CA ASP A 196 -23.81 14.68 -0.59
C ASP A 196 -24.72 13.63 0.07
N ASN A 197 -24.24 12.40 0.25
CA ASN A 197 -24.98 11.29 0.85
C ASN A 197 -24.15 10.49 1.86
N ALA A 198 -23.16 11.14 2.47
CA ALA A 198 -22.18 10.50 3.34
C ALA A 198 -22.78 9.80 4.57
N ASP A 199 -23.80 10.43 5.15
CA ASP A 199 -24.56 9.99 6.32
C ASP A 199 -25.43 8.75 6.07
N THR A 200 -25.78 8.50 4.81
CA THR A 200 -26.70 7.42 4.40
C THR A 200 -25.98 6.31 3.64
N ASN A 201 -25.19 6.65 2.63
CA ASN A 201 -24.70 5.70 1.64
C ASN A 201 -23.28 5.23 1.89
N CYS A 202 -22.46 5.94 2.65
CA CYS A 202 -21.07 5.54 2.88
C CYS A 202 -20.92 4.44 3.93
N LYS A 203 -20.00 3.50 3.69
CA LYS A 203 -19.63 2.42 4.63
C LYS A 203 -18.16 2.46 5.00
N VAL A 204 -17.87 1.99 6.21
CA VAL A 204 -16.51 1.88 6.75
C VAL A 204 -15.89 0.57 6.27
N THR A 205 -14.64 0.63 5.81
CA THR A 205 -13.81 -0.58 5.62
C THR A 205 -13.13 -0.94 6.95
N VAL A 206 -13.41 -2.12 7.49
CA VAL A 206 -12.91 -2.54 8.80
C VAL A 206 -11.91 -3.69 8.65
N LEU A 207 -10.70 -3.50 9.16
CA LEU A 207 -9.74 -4.56 9.44
C LEU A 207 -9.71 -4.78 10.95
N ASP A 208 -10.26 -5.91 11.39
CA ASP A 208 -10.29 -6.31 12.80
C ASP A 208 -9.47 -7.58 12.99
N ARG A 209 -8.65 -7.63 14.05
CA ARG A 209 -7.83 -8.80 14.40
C ARG A 209 -6.93 -9.25 13.24
N TYR A 210 -6.35 -8.29 12.51
CA TYR A 210 -5.45 -8.56 11.39
C TYR A 210 -4.00 -8.68 11.87
N THR A 211 -3.30 -9.76 11.53
CA THR A 211 -1.89 -9.93 11.89
C THR A 211 -1.02 -9.96 10.64
N THR A 212 -0.01 -9.09 10.58
CA THR A 212 0.82 -9.00 9.39
C THR A 212 2.28 -8.65 9.69
N ALA A 213 3.22 -9.29 8.98
CA ALA A 213 4.65 -9.15 9.21
C ALA A 213 5.51 -9.18 7.93
N PHE A 214 6.73 -8.64 8.00
CA PHE A 214 7.77 -8.70 6.95
C PHE A 214 7.35 -8.02 5.65
N HIS A 215 7.26 -6.69 5.65
CA HIS A 215 6.79 -5.91 4.50
C HIS A 215 7.80 -4.90 3.99
N TRP A 216 7.88 -4.74 2.67
CA TRP A 216 8.85 -3.85 2.01
C TRP A 216 8.19 -2.89 1.03
N ALA A 217 7.10 -2.26 1.46
CA ALA A 217 6.33 -1.34 0.64
C ALA A 217 7.21 -0.26 -0.01
N GLN A 218 6.92 0.03 -1.28
CA GLN A 218 7.52 1.13 -2.03
C GLN A 218 7.24 2.48 -1.34
N HIS A 219 8.12 3.48 -1.54
CA HIS A 219 8.06 4.80 -0.89
C HIS A 219 6.66 5.43 -0.86
N ASN A 220 5.88 5.28 -1.93
CA ASN A 220 4.57 5.89 -2.03
C ASN A 220 3.46 5.14 -1.30
N PHE A 221 3.71 3.90 -0.89
CA PHE A 221 2.73 2.97 -0.35
C PHE A 221 3.12 2.51 1.05
N SER A 222 2.36 1.57 1.60
CA SER A 222 2.60 0.98 2.92
C SER A 222 2.17 -0.47 2.91
N ALA A 223 2.60 -1.25 3.92
CA ALA A 223 2.16 -2.62 4.08
C ALA A 223 0.63 -2.69 4.05
N VAL A 224 -0.04 -1.88 4.87
CA VAL A 224 -1.49 -1.68 4.84
C VAL A 224 -1.79 -0.31 4.26
N TRP A 225 -2.39 -0.29 3.07
CA TRP A 225 -2.70 0.92 2.32
C TRP A 225 -4.19 1.04 2.08
N LEU A 226 -4.83 1.99 2.77
CA LEU A 226 -6.28 2.16 2.78
C LEU A 226 -6.67 3.51 2.15
N ARG A 227 -7.29 3.42 0.97
CA ARG A 227 -7.74 4.55 0.15
C ARG A 227 -8.99 4.20 -0.68
N PRO A 228 -9.96 5.10 -0.86
CA PRO A 228 -10.24 6.32 -0.10
C PRO A 228 -11.30 6.07 0.98
N LEU A 229 -11.53 7.06 1.86
CA LEU A 229 -12.67 7.13 2.80
C LEU A 229 -12.52 6.29 4.09
N TRP A 230 -13.62 6.21 4.85
CA TRP A 230 -13.63 5.70 6.22
C TRP A 230 -13.03 4.31 6.33
N SER A 231 -12.03 4.22 7.21
CA SER A 231 -11.34 2.98 7.52
C SER A 231 -11.12 2.83 9.02
N LEU A 232 -11.31 1.62 9.53
CA LEU A 232 -11.00 1.26 10.90
C LEU A 232 -10.05 0.08 10.90
N VAL A 233 -8.86 0.25 11.47
CA VAL A 233 -7.93 -0.84 11.76
C VAL A 233 -7.91 -1.04 13.26
N GLN A 234 -8.33 -2.19 13.76
CA GLN A 234 -8.40 -2.44 15.19
C GLN A 234 -8.00 -3.84 15.63
N ASN A 235 -7.58 -3.95 16.88
CA ASN A 235 -7.17 -5.21 17.51
C ASN A 235 -6.13 -6.00 16.70
N SER A 236 -5.32 -5.29 15.90
CA SER A 236 -4.43 -5.86 14.88
C SER A 236 -2.97 -5.81 15.32
N VAL A 237 -2.13 -6.64 14.69
CA VAL A 237 -0.67 -6.67 14.90
C VAL A 237 0.02 -6.39 13.56
N ILE A 238 0.90 -5.39 13.54
CA ILE A 238 1.68 -5.01 12.35
C ILE A 238 3.16 -4.98 12.75
N SER A 239 3.98 -5.84 12.16
CA SER A 239 5.39 -5.99 12.56
C SER A 239 6.38 -6.08 11.41
N ASP A 240 7.68 -5.92 11.73
CA ASP A 240 8.82 -6.20 10.84
C ASP A 240 8.69 -5.48 9.48
N VAL A 241 8.20 -4.23 9.52
CA VAL A 241 7.98 -3.42 8.31
C VAL A 241 9.24 -2.63 7.99
N GLN A 242 9.67 -2.71 6.75
CA GLN A 242 10.92 -2.10 6.31
C GLN A 242 10.79 -0.65 5.86
N ASN A 243 9.55 -0.22 5.65
CA ASN A 243 9.20 1.13 5.27
C ASN A 243 7.95 1.56 6.04
N ALA A 244 6.88 1.94 5.35
CA ALA A 244 5.63 2.31 5.99
C ALA A 244 4.75 1.10 6.32
N GLY A 245 4.29 1.01 7.56
CA GLY A 245 3.41 -0.06 8.06
C GLY A 245 1.96 0.18 7.69
N LEU A 246 1.28 1.08 8.41
CA LEU A 246 -0.11 1.47 8.17
C LEU A 246 -0.17 2.91 7.63
N THR A 247 -0.85 3.09 6.49
CA THR A 247 -1.20 4.42 5.99
C THR A 247 -2.67 4.52 5.64
N PHE A 248 -3.25 5.63 6.08
CA PHE A 248 -4.56 6.13 5.70
C PHE A 248 -4.39 7.21 4.63
N VAL A 249 -5.15 7.11 3.54
CA VAL A 249 -5.14 8.11 2.47
C VAL A 249 -6.55 8.57 2.16
N THR A 250 -6.76 9.87 2.32
CA THR A 250 -7.95 10.54 1.81
C THR A 250 -7.58 11.47 0.68
N GLY A 251 -8.52 11.66 -0.25
CA GLY A 251 -8.50 12.90 -1.04
C GLY A 251 -9.08 14.02 -0.17
N GLY A 252 -8.55 15.23 -0.31
CA GLY A 252 -9.05 16.42 0.38
C GLY A 252 -8.36 17.68 -0.13
N ASP A 253 -9.07 18.80 -0.14
CA ASP A 253 -8.52 20.13 -0.48
C ASP A 253 -8.40 21.03 0.76
N TYR A 254 -7.88 22.25 0.59
CA TYR A 254 -7.69 23.24 1.67
C TYR A 254 -8.98 23.68 2.38
N THR A 255 -10.15 23.45 1.77
CA THR A 255 -11.45 23.86 2.32
C THR A 255 -12.17 22.72 3.02
N LYS A 256 -11.89 21.48 2.58
CA LYS A 256 -12.48 20.24 3.08
C LYS A 256 -11.46 19.11 3.03
N ALA A 257 -10.45 19.16 3.91
CA ALA A 257 -9.58 18.00 4.20
C ALA A 257 -10.39 16.76 4.65
N SER A 258 -11.68 16.96 4.94
CA SER A 258 -12.76 16.00 5.15
C SER A 258 -13.77 16.06 3.99
N SER A 259 -13.41 15.69 2.77
CA SER A 259 -14.41 15.46 1.71
C SER A 259 -14.48 13.96 1.45
N PRO A 260 -15.57 13.27 1.84
CA PRO A 260 -16.82 13.74 2.45
C PRO A 260 -16.71 14.31 3.87
N GLU A 261 -17.66 15.18 4.25
CA GLU A 261 -17.73 15.72 5.61
C GLU A 261 -17.83 14.60 6.66
N GLY A 262 -17.13 14.76 7.79
CA GLY A 262 -17.08 13.72 8.82
C GLY A 262 -16.22 12.51 8.46
N ASN A 263 -15.42 12.56 7.38
CA ASN A 263 -14.45 11.51 7.06
C ASN A 263 -13.42 11.33 8.20
N TRP A 264 -13.31 10.10 8.70
CA TRP A 264 -12.35 9.71 9.73
C TRP A 264 -11.74 8.36 9.38
N LEU A 265 -10.46 8.20 9.75
CA LEU A 265 -9.73 6.95 9.63
C LEU A 265 -8.98 6.72 10.94
N LEU A 266 -9.15 5.53 11.52
CA LEU A 266 -8.75 5.26 12.89
C LEU A 266 -7.98 3.94 13.01
N ALA A 267 -6.81 4.01 13.62
CA ALA A 267 -6.07 2.85 14.12
C ALA A 267 -6.29 2.73 15.64
N ARG A 268 -6.99 1.68 16.10
CA ARG A 268 -7.37 1.54 17.51
C ARG A 268 -7.00 0.19 18.12
N LYS A 269 -6.38 0.18 19.31
CA LYS A 269 -6.03 -1.06 20.03
C LYS A 269 -5.15 -2.02 19.21
N ASN A 270 -4.24 -1.47 18.41
CA ASN A 270 -3.30 -2.25 17.62
C ASN A 270 -1.95 -2.36 18.34
N VAL A 271 -1.16 -3.37 17.96
CA VAL A 271 0.24 -3.50 18.33
C VAL A 271 1.09 -3.30 17.08
N PHE A 272 2.03 -2.38 17.17
CA PHE A 272 3.03 -2.11 16.14
C PHE A 272 4.39 -2.54 16.68
N ILE A 273 5.10 -3.41 15.97
CA ILE A 273 6.38 -3.96 16.43
C ILE A 273 7.44 -3.68 15.39
N GLY A 274 8.57 -3.09 15.77
CA GLY A 274 9.64 -2.85 14.81
C GLY A 274 10.31 -4.15 14.39
N HIS A 275 10.91 -4.85 15.34
CA HIS A 275 11.44 -6.19 15.15
C HIS A 275 10.85 -7.18 16.15
N THR A 276 10.47 -8.36 15.65
CA THR A 276 9.88 -9.43 16.47
C THR A 276 10.89 -10.44 17.01
N GLN A 277 12.10 -10.45 16.45
CA GLN A 277 13.13 -11.45 16.74
C GLN A 277 14.50 -10.80 16.82
N ASP A 278 15.13 -10.91 17.99
CA ASP A 278 16.52 -10.55 18.18
C ASP A 278 17.43 -11.47 17.34
N ASP A 279 18.56 -10.94 16.89
CA ASP A 279 19.58 -11.65 16.11
C ASP A 279 19.09 -12.32 14.80
N ASN A 280 17.85 -12.10 14.38
CA ASN A 280 17.33 -12.56 13.09
C ASN A 280 17.46 -11.43 12.04
N PRO A 281 18.35 -11.57 11.03
CA PRO A 281 18.54 -10.51 10.04
C PRO A 281 17.27 -10.19 9.23
N TYR A 282 16.33 -11.14 9.08
CA TYR A 282 15.08 -10.91 8.35
C TYR A 282 14.08 -10.04 9.12
N ALA A 283 14.16 -10.03 10.45
CA ALA A 283 13.32 -9.25 11.34
C ALA A 283 13.94 -7.90 11.72
N SER A 284 15.19 -7.62 11.32
CA SER A 284 15.88 -6.40 11.73
C SER A 284 15.16 -5.13 11.25
N ASP A 285 15.28 -4.05 12.02
CA ASP A 285 14.74 -2.72 11.68
C ASP A 285 15.39 -2.10 10.41
N ALA A 286 16.43 -2.72 9.84
CA ALA A 286 17.02 -2.33 8.54
C ALA A 286 16.72 -3.32 7.41
N GLY A 287 16.04 -4.41 7.74
CA GLY A 287 15.49 -5.35 6.78
C GLY A 287 16.39 -6.48 6.40
N PRO A 288 15.85 -7.42 5.63
CA PRO A 288 16.52 -8.68 5.36
C PRO A 288 17.81 -8.50 4.58
N PHE A 289 18.00 -7.39 3.87
CA PHE A 289 19.23 -7.09 3.15
C PHE A 289 20.16 -6.21 3.98
N ASN A 290 21.01 -6.88 4.74
CA ASN A 290 21.94 -6.30 5.69
C ASN A 290 23.22 -7.15 5.79
N PRO A 291 24.26 -6.72 6.53
CA PRO A 291 25.51 -7.45 6.69
C PRO A 291 25.42 -8.93 7.14
N GLN A 292 24.36 -9.31 7.87
CA GLN A 292 24.13 -10.65 8.41
C GLN A 292 23.04 -11.43 7.63
N GLY A 293 22.35 -10.78 6.69
CA GLY A 293 21.20 -11.31 5.97
C GLY A 293 21.44 -11.53 4.48
N LEU A 294 20.44 -11.20 3.69
CA LEU A 294 20.45 -11.27 2.23
C LEU A 294 21.44 -10.25 1.63
N ALA A 295 22.03 -10.64 0.51
CA ALA A 295 22.75 -9.74 -0.36
C ALA A 295 21.86 -9.33 -1.55
N CYS A 296 22.12 -8.14 -2.07
CA CYS A 296 21.42 -7.65 -3.25
C CYS A 296 22.06 -8.23 -4.52
N ASP A 297 21.26 -8.91 -5.35
CA ASP A 297 21.73 -9.53 -6.60
C ASP A 297 21.82 -8.52 -7.77
N SER A 298 21.16 -7.36 -7.66
CA SER A 298 21.23 -6.30 -8.67
C SER A 298 22.62 -5.68 -8.73
N ARG A 299 22.97 -5.08 -9.87
CA ARG A 299 24.26 -4.41 -10.06
C ARG A 299 24.48 -3.27 -9.06
N SER A 300 25.75 -2.95 -8.80
CA SER A 300 26.16 -1.88 -7.89
C SER A 300 25.65 -0.50 -8.30
N GLU A 301 25.40 -0.29 -9.60
CA GLU A 301 24.92 0.97 -10.15
C GLU A 301 23.40 1.12 -10.06
N THR A 302 22.67 0.06 -9.67
CA THR A 302 21.21 0.06 -9.57
C THR A 302 20.75 0.80 -8.31
N THR A 303 19.99 1.87 -8.50
CA THR A 303 19.62 2.81 -7.42
C THR A 303 18.14 2.80 -7.04
N TYR A 304 17.31 2.01 -7.71
CA TYR A 304 15.84 2.10 -7.60
C TYR A 304 15.16 0.78 -7.22
N TYR A 305 15.88 -0.34 -7.23
CA TYR A 305 15.43 -1.59 -6.63
C TYR A 305 16.62 -2.42 -6.12
N CYS A 306 16.30 -3.40 -5.27
CA CYS A 306 17.15 -4.51 -4.91
C CYS A 306 16.41 -5.83 -5.18
N ILE A 307 17.12 -6.86 -5.63
CA ILE A 307 16.53 -8.19 -5.88
C ILE A 307 17.23 -9.24 -5.03
N SER A 308 16.44 -10.22 -4.59
CA SER A 308 16.96 -11.55 -4.31
C SER A 308 16.32 -12.54 -5.29
N LYS A 309 17.11 -13.04 -6.25
CA LYS A 309 16.65 -14.03 -7.23
C LYS A 309 16.28 -15.33 -6.57
N LYS A 310 17.04 -15.71 -5.53
CA LYS A 310 16.80 -16.92 -4.74
C LYS A 310 15.46 -16.86 -4.01
N GLU A 311 15.17 -15.76 -3.33
CA GLU A 311 13.90 -15.56 -2.63
C GLU A 311 12.76 -15.14 -3.58
N GLY A 312 13.09 -14.78 -4.83
CA GLY A 312 12.13 -14.39 -5.85
C GLY A 312 11.46 -13.04 -5.57
N ILE A 313 12.09 -12.14 -4.81
CA ILE A 313 11.54 -10.84 -4.42
C ILE A 313 12.26 -9.68 -5.10
N SER A 314 11.52 -8.59 -5.30
CA SER A 314 12.07 -7.29 -5.67
C SER A 314 11.64 -6.27 -4.65
N VAL A 315 12.62 -5.62 -4.03
CA VAL A 315 12.42 -4.55 -3.05
C VAL A 315 12.68 -3.22 -3.74
N PRO A 316 11.66 -2.37 -3.93
CA PRO A 316 11.87 -1.03 -4.44
C PRO A 316 12.63 -0.19 -3.41
N ILE A 317 13.64 0.53 -3.87
CA ILE A 317 14.48 1.42 -3.05
C ILE A 317 14.58 2.82 -3.68
N ASP A 318 13.62 3.17 -4.52
CA ASP A 318 13.55 4.47 -5.18
C ASP A 318 13.09 5.58 -4.22
N ASN A 319 13.51 6.82 -4.51
CA ASN A 319 13.05 8.03 -3.82
C ASN A 319 13.42 8.08 -2.31
N TRP A 320 12.83 8.99 -1.51
CA TRP A 320 13.06 9.09 -0.05
C TRP A 320 12.36 7.96 0.73
N ALA A 321 12.51 6.71 0.29
CA ALA A 321 11.84 5.53 0.86
C ALA A 321 12.27 5.19 2.30
N VAL A 322 13.37 5.77 2.76
CA VAL A 322 13.78 6.02 4.15
C VAL A 322 13.85 4.84 5.11
N ASN A 323 12.80 4.48 5.82
CA ASN A 323 12.98 3.98 7.18
C ASN A 323 11.71 3.29 7.64
N GLN A 324 11.82 2.52 8.71
CA GLN A 324 10.62 2.00 9.36
C GLN A 324 9.75 3.15 9.87
N ARG A 325 8.47 3.09 9.52
CA ARG A 325 7.40 4.05 9.86
C ARG A 325 6.14 3.26 10.14
N LEU A 326 6.01 2.72 11.36
CA LEU A 326 4.95 1.76 11.64
C LEU A 326 3.56 2.36 11.47
N PHE A 327 3.32 3.56 12.00
CA PHE A 327 2.15 4.38 11.68
C PHE A 327 2.59 5.58 10.83
N ASN A 328 2.23 5.59 9.55
CA ASN A 328 2.72 6.56 8.58
C ASN A 328 1.64 7.61 8.25
N ILE A 329 1.99 8.88 8.47
CA ILE A 329 1.12 10.04 8.28
C ILE A 329 1.28 10.56 6.85
N TYR A 330 0.15 10.76 6.16
CA TYR A 330 0.06 11.26 4.79
C TYR A 330 -1.19 12.16 4.58
N ASP A 331 -1.61 12.39 3.33
CA ASP A 331 -2.66 13.32 2.81
C ASP A 331 -4.05 13.35 3.51
N GLY A 332 -4.28 12.58 4.58
CA GLY A 332 -5.61 12.47 5.19
C GLY A 332 -5.63 12.36 6.71
N PRO A 333 -6.83 12.30 7.32
CA PRO A 333 -6.98 12.04 8.73
C PRO A 333 -6.19 10.79 9.15
N ALA A 334 -5.30 10.95 10.12
CA ALA A 334 -4.46 9.89 10.64
C ALA A 334 -4.69 9.79 12.15
N GLN A 335 -5.83 9.22 12.54
CA GLN A 335 -6.22 9.11 13.93
C GLN A 335 -5.77 7.78 14.52
N GLN A 336 -5.33 7.82 15.77
CA GLN A 336 -4.98 6.62 16.52
C GLN A 336 -5.37 6.70 18.00
N GLU A 337 -5.80 5.57 18.55
CA GLU A 337 -6.20 5.44 19.95
C GLU A 337 -5.76 4.11 20.56
N SER A 338 -5.13 4.15 21.73
CA SER A 338 -4.82 2.93 22.52
C SER A 338 -3.94 1.91 21.79
N ASN A 339 -3.05 2.36 20.90
CA ASN A 339 -2.08 1.48 20.24
C ASN A 339 -0.82 1.32 21.09
N ALA A 340 -0.18 0.16 21.00
CA ALA A 340 1.14 -0.11 21.55
C ALA A 340 2.20 -0.13 20.45
N PHE A 341 3.36 0.43 20.74
CA PHE A 341 4.53 0.44 19.87
C PHE A 341 5.70 -0.21 20.61
N LEU A 342 6.29 -1.26 20.04
CA LEU A 342 7.25 -2.13 20.71
C LEU A 342 8.49 -2.34 19.84
N ASN A 343 9.68 -2.39 20.45
CA ASN A 343 10.93 -2.83 19.82
C ASN A 343 11.26 -2.08 18.51
N ILE A 344 11.47 -0.77 18.59
CA ILE A 344 11.72 0.10 17.44
C ILE A 344 13.03 0.84 17.67
N THR A 345 14.07 0.41 16.98
CA THR A 345 15.43 0.91 17.19
C THR A 345 16.01 1.50 15.91
N LYS A 346 16.82 2.54 16.06
CA LYS A 346 17.60 3.10 14.95
C LYS A 346 18.58 2.03 14.47
N THR A 347 18.91 2.10 13.18
CA THR A 347 19.98 1.26 12.62
C THR A 347 21.14 2.12 12.16
N TYR A 348 22.26 2.06 12.88
CA TYR A 348 23.49 2.72 12.46
C TYR A 348 24.17 2.00 11.30
N LEU A 349 24.44 2.74 10.23
CA LEU A 349 25.08 2.25 9.01
C LEU A 349 26.60 2.15 9.16
N GLU A 350 27.26 1.50 8.20
CA GLU A 350 28.72 1.31 8.25
C GLU A 350 29.46 2.66 8.14
N LYS A 351 30.32 2.95 9.13
CA LYS A 351 31.01 4.24 9.30
C LYS A 351 31.91 4.60 8.11
N ASP A 352 32.51 3.60 7.46
CA ASP A 352 33.40 3.78 6.31
C ASP A 352 32.66 3.88 4.97
N LYS A 353 31.34 3.61 4.96
CA LYS A 353 30.50 3.64 3.75
C LYS A 353 29.61 4.86 3.65
N CYS A 354 29.55 5.69 4.70
CA CYS A 354 28.73 6.88 4.71
C CYS A 354 29.32 8.01 5.53
N THR A 355 29.35 9.22 4.94
CA THR A 355 29.86 10.43 5.58
C THR A 355 28.82 11.55 5.53
N ARG A 356 29.04 12.57 6.38
CA ARG A 356 28.17 13.75 6.48
C ARG A 356 27.95 14.38 5.11
N GLY A 357 26.68 14.66 4.78
CA GLY A 357 26.30 15.40 3.57
C GLY A 357 26.23 14.55 2.29
N GLN A 358 26.54 13.25 2.34
CA GLN A 358 26.40 12.37 1.16
C GLN A 358 24.94 12.11 0.77
N GLY A 359 24.01 12.19 1.72
CA GLY A 359 22.57 12.01 1.51
C GLY A 359 22.12 10.59 1.12
N SER A 360 23.05 9.71 0.76
CA SER A 360 22.88 8.27 0.53
C SER A 360 24.23 7.56 0.71
N CYS A 361 24.20 6.32 1.18
CA CYS A 361 25.35 5.46 1.43
C CYS A 361 25.43 4.36 0.37
N LYS A 362 25.75 4.70 -0.88
CA LYS A 362 25.70 3.77 -2.03
C LYS A 362 26.42 2.43 -1.81
N GLY A 363 27.52 2.44 -1.07
CA GLY A 363 28.31 1.24 -0.76
C GLY A 363 27.86 0.46 0.47
N SER A 364 26.76 0.86 1.12
CA SER A 364 26.24 0.17 2.31
C SER A 364 25.69 -1.21 1.96
N ARG A 365 25.90 -2.18 2.85
CA ARG A 365 25.23 -3.49 2.75
C ARG A 365 23.80 -3.46 3.27
N TYR A 366 23.44 -2.46 4.07
CA TYR A 366 22.05 -2.15 4.37
C TYR A 366 21.41 -1.50 3.15
N ILE A 367 20.39 -2.13 2.55
CA ILE A 367 19.82 -1.62 1.29
C ILE A 367 19.22 -0.23 1.43
N TYR A 368 18.56 0.06 2.56
CA TYR A 368 17.97 1.37 2.81
C TYR A 368 19.02 2.44 3.09
N GLY A 369 20.26 2.04 3.40
CA GLY A 369 21.41 2.94 3.40
C GLY A 369 21.72 3.51 2.02
N ARG A 370 21.35 2.83 0.92
CA ARG A 370 21.65 3.26 -0.46
C ARG A 370 20.68 4.32 -0.98
N VAL A 371 19.62 4.60 -0.23
CA VAL A 371 18.51 5.44 -0.62
C VAL A 371 18.79 6.90 -0.28
N HIS A 372 18.13 7.83 -0.97
CA HIS A 372 18.22 9.24 -0.64
C HIS A 372 17.54 9.54 0.71
N GLY A 373 18.14 10.46 1.46
CA GLY A 373 17.60 10.97 2.71
C GLY A 373 18.10 10.27 3.97
N VAL A 374 19.13 9.45 3.85
CA VAL A 374 19.78 8.86 5.03
C VAL A 374 20.28 9.98 5.94
N LEU A 375 19.94 9.86 7.22
CA LEU A 375 20.27 10.84 8.23
C LEU A 375 21.69 10.64 8.75
N TYR A 376 22.28 11.73 9.23
CA TYR A 376 23.59 11.74 9.86
C TYR A 376 23.45 12.21 11.30
N ASP A 377 24.01 11.45 12.24
CA ASP A 377 24.03 11.82 13.65
C ASP A 377 25.21 12.76 13.92
N GLY A 378 24.90 14.04 14.11
CA GLY A 378 25.86 15.13 14.24
C GLY A 378 26.06 15.64 15.68
N GLY A 379 25.69 14.86 16.69
CA GLY A 379 25.78 15.24 18.11
C GLY A 379 27.18 15.70 18.59
N PRO A 380 27.26 16.36 19.76
CA PRO A 380 28.53 16.76 20.37
C PRO A 380 29.39 15.52 20.68
N ARG A 381 30.68 15.58 20.32
CA ARG A 381 31.66 14.48 20.21
C ARG A 381 31.96 13.70 21.52
N GLU A 382 31.03 12.93 22.07
CA GLU A 382 31.24 12.15 23.31
C GLU A 382 30.98 10.62 23.17
N ASN A 383 30.26 10.13 22.15
CA ASN A 383 29.93 8.70 21.95
C ASN A 383 30.43 8.08 20.63
N GLU A 384 30.73 6.77 20.62
CA GLU A 384 31.26 6.02 19.46
C GLU A 384 30.28 5.91 18.26
N GLU A 385 28.98 6.08 18.51
CA GLU A 385 27.91 6.08 17.50
C GLU A 385 27.79 7.41 16.75
N GLU A 386 28.44 8.45 17.25
CA GLU A 386 28.41 9.78 16.65
C GLU A 386 29.25 9.84 15.38
N GLY A 387 28.81 10.72 14.49
CA GLY A 387 29.43 10.90 13.20
C GLY A 387 29.18 9.73 12.24
N ARG A 388 28.05 9.05 12.41
CA ARG A 388 27.60 7.95 11.54
C ARG A 388 26.26 8.29 10.92
N CYS A 389 26.04 7.74 9.74
CA CYS A 389 24.73 7.72 9.15
C CYS A 389 23.87 6.62 9.77
N TYR A 390 22.56 6.84 9.84
CA TYR A 390 21.63 5.90 10.46
C TYR A 390 20.25 5.93 9.77
N LEU A 391 19.53 4.82 9.91
CA LEU A 391 18.10 4.74 9.63
C LEU A 391 17.35 5.12 10.90
N PRO A 392 16.51 6.17 10.88
CA PRO A 392 15.88 6.68 12.10
C PRO A 392 14.93 5.68 12.75
N ASN A 393 14.16 4.92 11.95
CA ASN A 393 13.15 3.96 12.40
C ASN A 393 12.23 4.50 13.51
N ALA A 394 11.01 4.87 13.14
CA ALA A 394 10.11 5.54 14.05
C ALA A 394 8.78 4.81 14.18
N ALA A 395 8.23 4.87 15.40
CA ALA A 395 6.86 4.43 15.66
C ALA A 395 5.86 5.19 14.79
N ILE A 396 5.99 6.51 14.74
CA ILE A 396 5.12 7.41 13.98
C ILE A 396 5.98 8.33 13.12
N ALA A 397 5.70 8.41 11.83
CA ALA A 397 6.48 9.27 10.94
C ALA A 397 5.68 9.73 9.73
N TRP A 398 6.18 10.77 9.07
CA TRP A 398 5.57 11.34 7.88
C TRP A 398 6.10 10.63 6.63
N LYS A 399 5.22 10.48 5.63
CA LYS A 399 5.56 9.84 4.36
C LYS A 399 6.69 10.55 3.61
N GLN A 400 6.72 11.88 3.65
CA GLN A 400 7.69 12.67 2.88
C GLN A 400 8.38 13.73 3.74
N PRO A 401 9.67 14.04 3.46
CA PRO A 401 10.41 15.14 4.08
C PRO A 401 9.84 16.53 3.78
N ASN A 402 8.89 16.63 2.85
CA ASN A 402 8.16 17.86 2.58
C ASN A 402 7.09 18.05 3.67
N GLY A 403 7.55 18.25 4.92
CA GLY A 403 6.73 18.76 6.01
C GLY A 403 5.69 19.72 5.45
N PHE A 404 4.44 19.31 5.59
CA PHE A 404 3.30 19.63 4.73
C PHE A 404 3.21 21.03 4.07
N TYR A 405 2.64 21.04 2.86
CA TYR A 405 1.81 22.14 2.35
C TYR A 405 0.32 22.01 2.74
N TYR A 406 -0.13 20.82 3.20
CA TYR A 406 -1.54 20.52 3.54
C TYR A 406 -1.69 20.10 5.00
N PRO A 407 -2.57 20.64 5.85
CA PRO A 407 -2.67 20.19 7.23
C PRO A 407 -3.39 18.83 7.34
N PRO A 408 -2.72 17.70 7.65
CA PRO A 408 -3.46 16.46 7.97
C PRO A 408 -4.14 16.64 9.33
N SER A 409 -5.36 16.13 9.47
CA SER A 409 -5.97 15.98 10.79
C SER A 409 -5.44 14.70 11.46
N PHE A 410 -4.36 14.81 12.22
CA PHE A 410 -3.88 13.69 13.04
C PHE A 410 -4.26 13.90 14.50
N HIS A 411 -4.69 12.83 15.16
CA HIS A 411 -4.99 12.82 16.58
C HIS A 411 -4.51 11.51 17.19
N SER A 412 -3.81 11.60 18.31
CA SER A 412 -3.23 10.44 18.98
C SER A 412 -3.60 10.46 20.45
N ARG A 413 -4.14 9.35 20.97
CA ARG A 413 -4.56 9.24 22.37
C ARG A 413 -4.20 7.88 22.97
N ASN A 414 -3.76 7.90 24.24
CA ASN A 414 -3.52 6.69 25.04
C ASN A 414 -2.51 5.70 24.42
N LEU A 415 -1.45 6.21 23.80
CA LEU A 415 -0.43 5.36 23.17
C LEU A 415 0.53 4.78 24.21
N TYR A 416 0.95 3.54 24.01
CA TYR A 416 1.96 2.86 24.81
C TYR A 416 3.24 2.65 23.99
N PHE A 417 4.41 2.82 24.63
CA PHE A 417 5.72 2.65 23.99
C PHE A 417 6.64 1.87 24.93
N GLU A 418 7.26 0.80 24.42
CA GLU A 418 8.26 -0.01 25.11
C GLU A 418 9.40 -0.28 24.13
N ASP A 419 10.65 -0.02 24.55
CA ASP A 419 11.83 -0.17 23.70
C ASP A 419 11.74 0.55 22.34
N VAL A 420 11.30 1.81 22.39
CA VAL A 420 11.16 2.69 21.22
C VAL A 420 12.10 3.89 21.34
N GLU A 421 13.09 3.97 20.45
CA GLU A 421 14.06 5.08 20.44
C GLU A 421 13.49 6.37 19.83
N ILE A 422 12.75 6.26 18.72
CA ILE A 422 12.10 7.40 18.07
C ILE A 422 10.59 7.18 18.02
N ARG A 423 9.86 7.94 18.84
CA ARG A 423 8.40 7.87 18.88
C ARG A 423 7.75 8.61 17.69
N HIS A 424 8.27 9.78 17.35
CA HIS A 424 7.75 10.63 16.29
C HIS A 424 8.91 11.19 15.47
N PHE A 425 8.82 11.08 14.15
CA PHE A 425 9.86 11.55 13.25
C PHE A 425 9.31 12.42 12.12
N VAL A 426 9.82 13.65 12.04
CA VAL A 426 9.53 14.63 10.99
C VAL A 426 10.86 15.15 10.47
N VAL A 427 11.02 15.22 9.15
CA VAL A 427 12.12 15.96 8.53
C VAL A 427 11.60 17.35 8.19
N GLU A 428 12.21 18.38 8.77
CA GLU A 428 11.95 19.77 8.45
C GLU A 428 12.99 20.25 7.43
N PRO A 429 12.59 20.67 6.22
CA PRO A 429 13.52 21.26 5.28
C PRO A 429 13.89 22.67 5.76
N LEU A 430 15.17 22.90 6.04
CA LEU A 430 15.70 24.21 6.41
C LEU A 430 15.74 25.13 5.18
N PHE A 431 14.62 25.79 4.87
CA PHE A 431 14.60 26.89 3.92
C PHE A 431 14.71 28.21 4.68
N GLU A 432 15.56 29.12 4.22
CA GLU A 432 15.49 30.51 4.68
C GLU A 432 14.19 31.14 4.15
N PRO A 433 13.31 31.71 5.00
CA PRO A 433 12.08 32.34 4.54
C PRO A 433 12.34 33.38 3.44
N GLY A 434 11.58 33.32 2.34
CA GLY A 434 11.68 34.28 1.22
C GLY A 434 12.81 34.01 0.21
N THR A 435 13.61 32.95 0.39
CA THR A 435 14.75 32.64 -0.50
C THR A 435 14.44 31.62 -1.60
N ARG A 436 13.28 30.95 -1.52
CA ARG A 436 12.88 29.96 -2.51
C ARG A 436 12.44 30.64 -3.82
N ILE A 437 13.33 30.67 -4.80
CA ILE A 437 12.99 31.01 -6.19
C ILE A 437 12.44 29.75 -6.85
N SER A 438 11.13 29.70 -7.09
CA SER A 438 10.56 28.66 -7.96
C SER A 438 10.86 29.02 -9.41
N ASN A 439 11.53 28.12 -10.14
CA ASN A 439 11.51 28.20 -11.60
C ASN A 439 10.05 28.08 -12.05
N ARG A 440 9.55 29.09 -12.76
CA ARG A 440 8.25 29.03 -13.45
C ARG A 440 8.31 28.09 -14.63
#